data_AF-A0A1N7DIV0-F1
#
_entry.id   AF-A0A1N7DIV0-F1
#
_cell.length_a   1.000
_cell.length_b   1.000
_cell.length_c   1.000
_cell.angle_alpha   90.00
_cell.angle_beta   90.00
_cell.angle_gamma   90.00
#
_symmetry.space_group_name_H-M   'P 1'
#
loop_
_entity.id
_entity.type
_entity.pdbx_description
1 polymer ?
#
loop_
_entity_poly.entity_id
_entity_poly.type
_entity_poly.pdbx_seq_one_letter_code
_entity_poly.pdbx_strand_id
1 'polypeptide(L)'
;MRRTVLTVAALAAAVLAAGCSSDERRFYEAYKCAKVATMMARPAEAAMATARIAVLIQTKDVSNISMARMAQRLDDDLALHRLSPSGQARALLDVYDSGTCTKLYAPS
;
A
#
# COMPACT_ATOMS: atom_id res chain seq x y z
N MET A 1 -34.69 -22.67 35.15
CA MET A 1 -33.64 -23.64 34.76
C MET A 1 -33.39 -23.53 33.25
N ARG A 2 -32.13 -23.36 32.83
CA ARG A 2 -31.47 -23.73 31.53
C ARG A 2 -32.18 -23.37 30.22
N ARG A 3 -31.73 -22.33 29.48
CA ARG A 3 -30.68 -22.30 28.42
C ARG A 3 -31.06 -23.01 27.11
N THR A 4 -31.39 -22.23 26.08
CA THR A 4 -31.34 -22.61 24.65
C THR A 4 -30.99 -21.34 23.85
N VAL A 5 -29.72 -20.93 23.83
CA VAL A 5 -28.74 -21.09 22.73
C VAL A 5 -29.18 -20.45 21.40
N LEU A 6 -28.45 -19.39 21.06
CA LEU A 6 -28.42 -18.62 19.82
C LEU A 6 -28.39 -19.50 18.55
N THR A 7 -29.12 -19.07 17.53
CA THR A 7 -28.76 -19.34 16.12
C THR A 7 -28.65 -18.03 15.37
N VAL A 8 -27.39 -17.68 15.11
CA VAL A 8 -26.91 -16.55 14.34
C VAL A 8 -27.21 -16.80 12.85
N ALA A 9 -28.10 -16.01 12.26
CA ALA A 9 -28.24 -15.91 10.81
C ALA A 9 -27.49 -14.66 10.31
N ALA A 10 -26.16 -14.71 10.39
CA ALA A 10 -25.28 -13.75 9.72
C ALA A 10 -25.08 -14.20 8.27
N LEU A 11 -26.05 -13.89 7.42
CA LEU A 11 -26.04 -14.18 5.97
C LEU A 11 -26.33 -12.88 5.22
N ALA A 12 -25.32 -12.00 5.11
CA ALA A 12 -25.21 -10.98 4.05
C ALA A 12 -23.97 -10.10 4.29
N ALA A 13 -22.79 -10.71 4.27
CA ALA A 13 -21.56 -9.98 4.02
C ALA A 13 -20.75 -10.76 2.98
N ALA A 14 -21.38 -10.97 1.82
CA ALA A 14 -20.65 -11.11 0.56
C ALA A 14 -20.03 -9.74 0.25
N VAL A 15 -19.04 -9.36 1.08
CA VAL A 15 -18.12 -8.28 0.76
C VAL A 15 -17.46 -8.71 -0.53
N LEU A 16 -17.60 -7.88 -1.55
CA LEU A 16 -16.90 -7.98 -2.80
C LEU A 16 -15.40 -8.14 -2.52
N ALA A 17 -14.92 -9.37 -2.46
CA ALA A 17 -13.52 -9.71 -2.62
C ALA A 17 -13.21 -9.57 -4.11
N ALA A 18 -13.31 -8.34 -4.63
CA ALA A 18 -12.66 -7.97 -5.88
C ALA A 18 -11.15 -7.98 -5.60
N GLY A 19 -10.57 -9.18 -5.67
CA GLY A 19 -9.19 -9.45 -6.08
C GLY A 19 -8.07 -8.58 -5.51
N CYS A 20 -7.96 -8.40 -4.19
CA CYS A 20 -6.65 -8.04 -3.63
C CYS A 20 -5.72 -9.25 -3.75
N SER A 21 -5.19 -9.50 -4.95
CA SER A 21 -4.12 -10.48 -5.13
C SER A 21 -2.94 -10.07 -4.24
N SER A 22 -2.23 -11.04 -3.66
CA SER A 22 -1.07 -10.73 -2.83
C SER A 22 0.00 -9.94 -3.61
N ASP A 23 0.02 -10.06 -4.93
CA ASP A 23 0.94 -9.37 -5.81
C ASP A 23 0.54 -7.91 -6.06
N GLU A 24 -0.76 -7.61 -6.22
CA GLU A 24 -1.25 -6.22 -6.29
C GLU A 24 -0.94 -5.45 -5.00
N ARG A 25 -1.12 -6.09 -3.84
CA ARG A 25 -0.74 -5.49 -2.56
C ARG A 25 0.78 -5.22 -2.49
N ARG A 26 1.61 -6.18 -2.89
CA ARG A 26 3.07 -6.01 -2.90
C ARG A 26 3.51 -4.90 -3.85
N PHE A 27 2.88 -4.83 -5.02
CA PHE A 27 3.10 -3.77 -5.98
C PHE A 27 2.76 -2.41 -5.37
N TYR A 28 1.59 -2.29 -4.75
CA TYR A 28 1.14 -1.06 -4.13
C TYR A 28 2.08 -0.60 -3.01
N GLU A 29 2.51 -1.50 -2.13
CA GLU A 29 3.46 -1.15 -1.07
C GLU A 29 4.80 -0.65 -1.65
N ALA A 30 5.33 -1.32 -2.67
CA ALA A 30 6.57 -0.87 -3.33
C ALA A 30 6.39 0.49 -4.03
N TYR A 31 5.25 0.69 -4.71
CA TYR A 31 4.88 1.97 -5.34
C TYR A 31 4.79 3.11 -4.31
N LYS A 32 4.07 2.88 -3.22
CA LYS A 32 3.92 3.84 -2.11
C LYS A 32 5.28 4.23 -1.53
N CYS A 33 6.11 3.25 -1.21
CA CYS A 33 7.45 3.50 -0.65
C CYS A 33 8.36 4.28 -1.64
N ALA A 34 8.29 3.98 -2.94
CA ALA A 34 9.06 4.71 -3.96
C ALA A 34 8.60 6.17 -4.10
N LYS A 35 7.28 6.40 -4.12
CA LYS A 35 6.70 7.74 -4.24
C LYS A 35 6.99 8.60 -3.00
N VAL A 36 6.80 8.06 -1.81
CA VAL A 36 7.11 8.79 -0.56
C VAL A 36 8.60 9.11 -0.48
N ALA A 37 9.50 8.17 -0.80
CA ALA A 37 10.94 8.46 -0.85
C ALA A 37 11.28 9.57 -1.86
N THR A 38 10.60 9.60 -3.01
CA THR A 38 10.76 10.69 -4.00
C THR A 38 10.33 12.05 -3.42
N MET A 39 9.17 12.10 -2.76
CA MET A 39 8.66 13.32 -2.12
C MET A 39 9.55 13.82 -0.99
N MET A 40 10.28 12.92 -0.33
CA MET A 40 11.25 13.23 0.72
C MET A 40 12.67 13.50 0.21
N ALA A 41 12.87 13.58 -1.12
CA ALA A 41 14.17 13.74 -1.74
C ALA A 41 15.19 12.68 -1.30
N ARG A 42 14.76 11.40 -1.33
CA ARG A 42 15.56 10.20 -1.05
C ARG A 42 15.64 9.31 -2.31
N PRO A 43 16.44 9.73 -3.31
CA PRO A 43 16.41 9.10 -4.64
C PRO A 43 16.98 7.67 -4.66
N ALA A 44 17.93 7.34 -3.79
CA ALA A 44 18.48 5.99 -3.71
C ALA A 44 17.43 4.99 -3.21
N GLU A 45 16.72 5.33 -2.14
CA GLU A 45 15.64 4.55 -1.57
C GLU A 45 14.45 4.44 -2.54
N ALA A 46 14.12 5.51 -3.24
CA ALA A 46 13.12 5.49 -4.31
C ALA A 46 13.49 4.51 -5.43
N ALA A 47 14.76 4.51 -5.87
CA ALA A 47 15.25 3.59 -6.88
C ALA A 47 15.20 2.13 -6.41
N MET A 48 15.60 1.87 -5.16
CA MET A 48 15.54 0.55 -4.54
C MET A 48 14.11 -0.01 -4.49
N ALA A 49 13.15 0.79 -4.01
CA ALA A 49 11.74 0.38 -3.99
C ALA A 49 11.19 0.19 -5.42
N THR A 50 11.57 1.05 -6.38
CA THR A 50 11.17 0.93 -7.78
C THR A 50 11.71 -0.35 -8.43
N ALA A 51 12.94 -0.76 -8.12
CA ALA A 51 13.51 -2.01 -8.62
C ALA A 51 12.67 -3.23 -8.19
N ARG A 52 12.08 -3.20 -6.98
CA ARG A 52 11.16 -4.25 -6.51
C ARG A 52 9.88 -4.31 -7.34
N ILE A 53 9.36 -3.16 -7.77
CA ILE A 53 8.21 -3.09 -8.70
C ILE A 53 8.57 -3.74 -10.04
N ALA A 54 9.74 -3.44 -10.59
CA ALA A 54 10.18 -4.03 -11.87
C ALA A 54 10.27 -5.56 -11.80
N VAL A 55 10.80 -6.12 -10.70
CA VAL A 55 10.82 -7.58 -10.47
C VAL A 55 9.40 -8.15 -10.43
N LEU A 56 8.46 -7.49 -9.75
CA LEU A 56 7.07 -7.94 -9.72
C LEU A 56 6.44 -7.93 -11.11
N ILE A 57 6.66 -6.87 -11.91
CA ILE A 57 6.16 -6.79 -13.29
C ILE A 57 6.72 -7.92 -14.18
N GLN A 58 8.00 -8.26 -14.01
CA GLN A 58 8.65 -9.28 -14.83
C GLN A 58 8.29 -10.71 -14.41
N THR A 59 8.07 -10.93 -13.10
CA THR A 59 7.89 -12.29 -12.54
C THR A 59 6.45 -12.65 -12.23
N LYS A 60 5.54 -11.67 -12.22
CA LYS A 60 4.12 -11.82 -11.92
C LYS A 60 3.30 -11.17 -13.02
N ASP A 61 2.11 -11.70 -13.30
CA ASP A 61 1.17 -11.06 -14.22
C ASP A 61 0.45 -9.88 -13.56
N VAL A 62 1.24 -8.90 -13.11
CA VAL A 62 0.76 -7.62 -12.59
C VAL A 62 0.69 -6.56 -13.69
N SER A 63 0.80 -6.97 -14.95
CA SER A 63 0.70 -6.13 -16.15
C SER A 63 -0.64 -5.39 -16.24
N ASN A 64 -1.69 -5.95 -15.65
CA ASN A 64 -3.03 -5.36 -15.57
C ASN A 64 -3.20 -4.34 -14.43
N ILE A 65 -2.16 -4.09 -13.61
CA ILE A 65 -2.24 -3.10 -12.53
C ILE A 65 -2.25 -1.69 -13.14
N SER A 66 -3.35 -0.98 -12.91
CA SER A 66 -3.49 0.42 -13.31
C SER A 66 -2.66 1.33 -12.41
N MET A 67 -1.66 2.01 -13.00
CA MET A 67 -0.88 3.04 -12.28
C MET A 67 -1.74 4.21 -11.82
N ALA A 68 -2.79 4.56 -12.56
CA ALA A 68 -3.74 5.59 -12.15
C ALA A 68 -4.50 5.17 -10.88
N ARG A 69 -4.90 3.90 -10.78
CA ARG A 69 -5.52 3.36 -9.57
C ARG A 69 -4.55 3.38 -8.38
N MET A 70 -3.28 3.03 -8.59
CA MET A 70 -2.27 3.08 -7.52
C MET A 70 -2.01 4.52 -7.04
N ALA A 71 -1.98 5.48 -7.96
CA ALA A 71 -1.82 6.90 -7.62
C ALA A 71 -3.02 7.43 -6.81
N GLN A 72 -4.25 7.16 -7.27
CA GLN A 72 -5.48 7.54 -6.54
C GLN A 72 -5.52 6.91 -5.14
N ARG A 73 -5.17 5.63 -5.02
CA ARG A 73 -5.10 4.96 -3.73
C ARG A 73 -4.07 5.61 -2.80
N LEU A 74 -2.92 6.02 -3.32
CA LEU A 74 -1.90 6.73 -2.54
C LEU A 74 -2.40 8.10 -2.08
N ASP A 75 -3.08 8.84 -2.96
CA ASP A 75 -3.68 10.13 -2.64
C ASP A 75 -4.74 10.00 -1.54
N ASP A 76 -5.55 8.93 -1.59
CA ASP A 76 -6.56 8.62 -0.58
C ASP A 76 -5.93 8.19 0.75
N ASP A 77 -4.93 7.30 0.72
CA ASP A 77 -4.25 6.79 1.92
C ASP A 77 -3.52 7.90 2.68
N LEU A 78 -2.84 8.81 1.96
CA LEU A 78 -2.09 9.89 2.60
C LEU A 78 -2.94 11.12 2.88
N ALA A 79 -3.97 11.37 2.05
CA ALA A 79 -4.86 12.53 2.10
C ALA A 79 -4.14 13.86 2.39
N LEU A 80 -2.93 14.04 1.84
CA LEU A 80 -2.02 15.14 2.22
C LEU A 80 -2.65 16.52 2.07
N HIS A 81 -3.53 16.69 1.07
CA HIS A 81 -4.27 17.92 0.81
C HIS A 81 -5.17 18.38 1.98
N ARG A 82 -5.49 17.48 2.92
CA ARG A 82 -6.29 17.79 4.12
C ARG A 82 -5.45 18.15 5.33
N LEU A 83 -4.13 18.02 5.23
CA LEU A 83 -3.20 18.21 6.33
C LEU A 83 -2.48 19.56 6.23
N SER A 84 -2.11 20.11 7.39
CA SER A 84 -1.18 21.23 7.46
C SER A 84 0.20 20.83 6.92
N PRO A 85 1.10 21.78 6.57
CA PRO A 85 2.43 21.44 6.09
C PRO A 85 3.23 20.53 7.03
N SER A 86 3.13 20.74 8.35
CA SER A 86 3.77 19.87 9.35
C SER A 86 3.10 18.49 9.42
N GLY A 87 1.78 18.43 9.26
CA GLY A 87 1.04 17.17 9.16
C GLY A 87 1.43 16.35 7.93
N GLN A 88 1.61 17.01 6.78
CA GLN A 88 2.07 16.36 5.55
C GLN A 88 3.47 15.77 5.72
N ALA A 89 4.40 16.55 6.27
CA ALA A 89 5.76 16.08 6.52
C ALA A 89 5.77 14.86 7.45
N ARG A 90 4.93 14.86 8.50
CA ARG A 90 4.81 13.72 9.42
C ARG A 90 4.21 12.50 8.74
N ALA A 91 3.14 12.66 7.96
CA ALA A 91 2.51 11.55 7.24
C ALA A 91 3.48 10.89 6.25
N LEU A 92 4.30 11.68 5.54
CA LEU A 92 5.35 11.16 4.67
C LEU A 92 6.42 10.41 5.46
N LEU A 93 6.89 11.00 6.58
CA LEU A 93 7.89 10.37 7.45
C LEU A 93 7.40 9.04 8.02
N ASP A 94 6.17 8.97 8.51
CA ASP A 94 5.57 7.76 9.09
C ASP A 94 5.51 6.61 8.07
N VAL A 95 5.25 6.91 6.79
CA VAL A 95 5.28 5.90 5.73
C VAL A 95 6.71 5.53 5.36
N TYR A 96 7.60 6.51 5.22
CA TYR A 96 9.00 6.29 4.89
C TYR A 96 9.72 5.39 5.92
N ASP A 97 9.51 5.67 7.20
CA ASP A 97 10.09 4.92 8.32
C ASP A 97 9.34 3.61 8.64
N SER A 98 8.29 3.28 7.88
CA SER A 98 7.57 2.04 8.07
C SER A 98 8.48 0.84 7.80
N GLY A 99 8.35 -0.21 8.62
CA GLY A 99 9.14 -1.43 8.46
C GLY A 99 8.94 -2.13 7.10
N THR A 100 7.83 -1.85 6.40
CA THR A 100 7.62 -2.27 5.01
C THR A 100 8.56 -1.54 4.07
N CYS A 101 8.62 -0.21 4.14
CA CYS A 101 9.49 0.60 3.31
C CYS A 101 10.97 0.37 3.63
N THR A 102 11.35 0.24 4.91
CA THR A 102 12.72 -0.10 5.31
C THR A 102 13.21 -1.40 4.63
N LYS A 103 12.37 -2.43 4.55
CA LYS A 103 12.71 -3.69 3.86
C LYS A 103 12.85 -3.53 2.35
N LEU A 104 12.05 -2.65 1.75
CA LEU A 104 12.09 -2.39 0.31
C LEU A 104 13.28 -1.51 -0.10
N TYR A 105 13.79 -0.69 0.81
CA TYR A 105 14.99 0.12 0.61
C TYR A 105 16.29 -0.67 0.80
N ALA A 106 16.23 -1.82 1.48
CA ALA A 106 17.41 -2.64 1.72
C ALA A 106 18.00 -3.19 0.40
N PRO A 107 19.34 -3.17 0.25
CA PRO A 107 20.03 -3.75 -0.90
C PRO A 107 19.64 -5.23 -1.08
N SER A 108 19.40 -5.63 -2.33
CA SER A 108 19.18 -7.03 -2.72
C SER A 108 20.48 -7.79 -2.87
#